data_AF-A0A382W014-F1
#
_entry.id   AF-A0A382W014-F1
#
_cell.length_a   1.000
_cell.length_b   1.000
_cell.length_c   1.000
_cell.angle_alpha   90.00
_cell.angle_beta   90.00
_cell.angle_gamma   90.00
#
_symmetry.space_group_name_H-M   'P 1'
#
loop_
_entity.id
_entity.type
_entity.pdbx_description
1 polymer ?
#
loop_
_entity_poly.entity_id
_entity_poly.type
_entity_poly.pdbx_seq_one_letter_code
_entity_poly.pdbx_strand_id
1 'polypeptide(L)'
;MKKLITLLVYFCLLIGLSINLFSQENELNYSQEDLDLAKEILDVLEKEHFNKRNFSSIKKGALELYIERLDPNKTIFLDKEVKEFLDRIKDSSQNEEEISLKLAYEIFNVFQSRYKERFA
;
A
#
# COMPACT_ATOMS: atom_id res chain seq x y z
N MET A 1 46.72 -0.38 23.04
CA MET A 1 46.44 -0.37 21.59
C MET A 1 45.48 -1.48 21.16
N LYS A 2 45.81 -2.77 21.33
CA LYS A 2 44.92 -3.89 20.92
C LYS A 2 43.48 -3.80 21.48
N LYS A 3 43.32 -3.54 22.78
CA LYS A 3 42.00 -3.39 23.43
C LYS A 3 41.18 -2.20 22.90
N LEU A 4 41.84 -1.11 22.50
CA LEU A 4 41.19 0.07 21.92
C LEU A 4 40.67 -0.24 20.51
N ILE A 5 41.46 -0.97 19.71
CA ILE A 5 41.08 -1.43 18.37
C ILE A 5 39.88 -2.40 18.49
N THR A 6 39.91 -3.34 19.43
CA THR A 6 38.79 -4.26 19.65
C THR A 6 37.51 -3.52 20.04
N LEU A 7 37.60 -2.53 20.93
CA LEU A 7 36.45 -1.70 21.31
C LEU A 7 35.85 -0.93 20.12
N LEU A 8 36.71 -0.40 19.26
CA LEU A 8 36.30 0.38 18.09
C LEU A 8 35.62 -0.51 17.02
N VAL A 9 36.08 -1.75 16.85
CA VAL A 9 35.41 -2.74 15.98
C VAL A 9 34.01 -3.09 16.50
N TYR A 10 33.86 -3.32 17.81
CA TYR A 10 32.54 -3.55 18.41
C TYR A 10 31.61 -2.35 18.26
N PHE A 11 32.13 -1.13 18.39
CA PHE A 11 31.36 0.09 18.18
C PHE A 11 30.90 0.25 16.72
N CYS A 12 31.76 -0.06 15.74
CA CYS A 12 31.39 -0.07 14.33
C CYS A 12 30.35 -1.15 14.00
N LEU A 13 30.42 -2.34 14.61
CA LEU A 13 29.41 -3.40 14.45
C LEU A 13 28.05 -2.97 15.02
N LEU A 14 28.04 -2.29 16.17
CA LEU A 14 26.81 -1.77 16.78
C LEU A 14 26.17 -0.65 15.93
N ILE A 15 26.99 0.24 15.34
CA ILE A 15 26.52 1.28 14.43
C ILE A 15 26.00 0.68 13.12
N GLY A 16 26.68 -0.32 12.58
CA GLY A 16 26.22 -1.03 11.36
C GLY A 16 24.86 -1.70 11.57
N LEU A 17 24.61 -2.25 12.75
CA LEU A 17 23.33 -2.88 13.08
C LEU A 17 22.19 -1.86 13.22
N SER A 18 22.44 -0.69 13.83
CA SER A 18 21.42 0.34 14.03
C SER A 18 21.00 1.06 12.74
N ILE A 19 21.92 1.24 11.77
CA ILE A 19 21.60 1.84 10.46
C ILE A 19 20.63 0.96 9.67
N ASN A 20 20.81 -0.37 9.71
CA ASN A 20 19.91 -1.31 9.04
C ASN A 20 18.51 -1.29 9.65
N LEU A 21 18.40 -1.18 10.98
CA LEU A 21 17.12 -1.09 11.68
C LEU A 21 16.38 0.24 11.36
N PHE A 22 17.13 1.33 11.21
CA PHE A 22 16.55 2.65 10.90
C PHE A 22 16.11 2.79 9.44
N SER A 23 16.68 1.99 8.54
CA SER A 23 16.37 2.04 7.10
C SER A 23 15.19 1.15 6.69
N GLN A 24 14.63 0.37 7.62
CA GLN A 24 13.45 -0.45 7.34
C GLN A 24 12.20 0.44 7.40
N GLU A 25 11.77 0.91 6.24
CA GLU A 25 10.48 1.57 6.12
C GLU A 25 9.36 0.56 6.43
N ASN A 26 8.48 0.91 7.36
CA ASN A 26 7.37 0.04 7.71
C ASN A 26 6.35 0.06 6.57
N GLU A 27 6.15 -1.08 5.91
CA GLU A 27 5.01 -1.29 5.03
C GLU A 27 3.71 -0.92 5.77
N LEU A 28 2.91 -0.05 5.15
CA LEU A 28 1.62 0.31 5.70
C LEU A 28 0.67 -0.88 5.58
N ASN A 29 -0.10 -1.11 6.64
CA ASN A 29 -1.16 -2.10 6.69
C ASN A 29 -2.43 -1.43 7.21
N TYR A 30 -3.60 -1.86 6.72
CA TYR A 30 -4.87 -1.35 7.22
C TYR A 30 -5.16 -1.94 8.61
N SER A 31 -5.83 -1.17 9.46
CA SER A 31 -6.33 -1.65 10.75
C SER A 31 -7.76 -2.20 10.62
N GLN A 32 -8.28 -2.82 11.69
CA GLN A 32 -9.69 -3.23 11.71
C GLN A 32 -10.62 -2.01 11.63
N GLU A 33 -10.23 -0.90 12.26
CA GLU A 33 -10.98 0.36 12.21
C GLU A 33 -11.05 0.94 10.78
N ASP A 34 -9.96 0.82 10.00
CA ASP A 34 -9.97 1.22 8.58
C ASP A 34 -10.99 0.39 7.77
N LEU A 35 -11.05 -0.93 8.02
CA LEU A 35 -11.99 -1.82 7.35
C LEU A 35 -13.44 -1.54 7.75
N ASP A 36 -13.69 -1.30 9.04
CA ASP A 36 -15.02 -0.98 9.55
C ASP A 36 -15.52 0.35 8.99
N LEU A 37 -14.65 1.37 8.94
CA LEU A 37 -14.95 2.66 8.32
C LEU A 37 -15.21 2.51 6.82
N ALA A 38 -14.42 1.71 6.10
CA ALA A 38 -14.65 1.47 4.68
C ALA A 38 -16.03 0.84 4.44
N LYS A 39 -16.44 -0.13 5.28
CA LYS A 39 -17.77 -0.74 5.22
C LYS A 39 -18.88 0.26 5.52
N GLU A 40 -18.70 1.13 6.51
CA GLU A 40 -19.67 2.19 6.83
C GLU A 40 -19.85 3.15 5.64
N ILE A 41 -18.74 3.60 5.04
CA ILE A 41 -18.78 4.47 3.86
C ILE A 41 -19.53 3.80 2.71
N LEU A 42 -19.23 2.53 2.43
CA LEU A 42 -19.91 1.78 1.37
C LEU A 42 -21.40 1.61 1.67
N ASP A 43 -21.77 1.32 2.93
CA ASP A 43 -23.17 1.19 3.34
C ASP A 43 -23.97 2.48 3.08
N VAL A 44 -23.40 3.63 3.44
CA VAL A 44 -23.99 4.95 3.17
C VAL A 44 -24.08 5.21 1.66
N LEU A 45 -23.03 4.91 0.90
CA LEU A 45 -23.03 5.11 -0.55
C LEU A 45 -24.04 4.22 -1.29
N GLU A 46 -24.26 3.01 -0.81
CA GLU A 46 -25.20 2.09 -1.44
C GLU A 46 -26.66 2.39 -1.10
N LYS A 47 -26.94 2.83 0.15
CA LYS A 47 -28.31 3.06 0.62
C LYS A 47 -28.80 4.48 0.39
N GLU A 48 -27.93 5.47 0.64
CA GLU A 48 -28.33 6.87 0.79
C GLU A 48 -27.88 7.76 -0.37
N HIS A 49 -26.80 7.43 -1.08
CA HIS A 49 -26.35 8.24 -2.21
C HIS A 49 -27.37 8.27 -3.35
N PHE A 50 -27.52 9.38 -4.07
CA PHE A 50 -28.51 9.51 -5.16
C PHE A 50 -28.43 8.39 -6.21
N ASN A 51 -27.21 7.97 -6.57
CA ASN A 51 -26.96 6.93 -7.58
C ASN A 51 -27.01 5.48 -7.06
N LYS A 52 -26.98 5.24 -5.72
CA LYS A 52 -27.09 3.91 -5.07
C LYS A 52 -26.37 2.76 -5.77
N ARG A 53 -25.11 2.97 -6.17
CA ARG A 53 -24.35 1.96 -6.92
C ARG A 53 -23.74 0.96 -5.95
N ASN A 54 -23.95 -0.32 -6.22
CA ASN A 54 -23.32 -1.40 -5.47
C ASN A 54 -21.79 -1.41 -5.70
N PHE A 55 -21.02 -1.69 -4.65
CA PHE A 55 -19.57 -1.66 -4.65
C PHE A 55 -18.97 -2.62 -5.67
N SER A 56 -19.48 -3.85 -5.80
CA SER A 56 -19.07 -4.81 -6.84
C SER A 56 -19.11 -4.20 -8.25
N SER A 57 -20.08 -3.31 -8.52
CA SER A 57 -20.25 -2.68 -9.84
C SER A 57 -19.25 -1.55 -10.11
N ILE A 58 -18.64 -0.97 -9.07
CA ILE A 58 -17.75 0.20 -9.20
C ILE A 58 -16.30 -0.08 -8.80
N LYS A 59 -16.02 -1.15 -8.05
CA LYS A 59 -14.70 -1.44 -7.46
C LYS A 59 -13.56 -1.45 -8.47
N LYS A 60 -13.78 -2.00 -9.67
CA LYS A 60 -12.77 -2.00 -10.74
C LYS A 60 -12.44 -0.57 -11.19
N GLY A 61 -13.46 0.24 -11.48
CA GLY A 61 -13.27 1.63 -11.89
C GLY A 61 -12.69 2.51 -10.78
N ALA A 62 -13.04 2.21 -9.52
CA ALA A 62 -12.43 2.86 -8.36
C ALA A 62 -10.93 2.55 -8.24
N LEU A 63 -10.53 1.30 -8.46
CA LEU A 63 -9.12 0.89 -8.49
C LEU A 63 -8.35 1.53 -9.65
N GLU A 64 -8.92 1.56 -10.86
CA GLU A 64 -8.32 2.22 -12.02
C GLU A 64 -8.02 3.70 -11.72
N LEU A 65 -9.02 4.41 -11.18
CA LEU A 65 -8.88 5.82 -10.81
C LEU A 65 -7.90 6.04 -9.65
N TYR A 66 -7.83 5.10 -8.71
CA TYR A 66 -6.88 5.13 -7.60
C TYR A 66 -5.43 5.06 -8.12
N ILE A 67 -5.13 4.08 -8.99
CA ILE A 67 -3.81 3.93 -9.61
C ILE A 67 -3.44 5.16 -10.44
N GLU A 68 -4.39 5.68 -11.24
CA GLU A 68 -4.19 6.90 -12.03
C GLU A 68 -3.84 8.12 -11.16
N ARG A 69 -4.48 8.26 -10.00
CA ARG A 69 -4.21 9.36 -9.06
C ARG A 69 -2.88 9.21 -8.33
N LEU A 70 -2.45 7.98 -8.06
CA LEU A 70 -1.14 7.72 -7.46
C LEU A 70 0.00 8.02 -8.43
N ASP A 71 -0.10 7.55 -9.68
CA ASP A 71 0.95 7.66 -10.69
C ASP A 71 0.42 8.25 -12.01
N PRO A 72 0.02 9.53 -12.03
CA PRO A 72 -0.60 10.14 -13.21
C PRO A 72 0.35 10.21 -14.41
N ASN A 73 1.65 10.28 -14.17
CA ASN A 73 2.68 10.30 -15.21
C ASN A 73 3.11 8.90 -15.65
N LYS A 74 2.55 7.84 -15.05
CA LYS A 74 2.84 6.43 -15.36
C LYS A 74 4.33 6.11 -15.31
N THR A 75 5.00 6.65 -14.30
CA THR A 75 6.44 6.46 -14.13
C THR A 75 6.72 5.34 -13.13
N ILE A 76 5.90 5.19 -12.10
CA ILE A 76 6.16 4.35 -10.93
C ILE A 76 5.80 2.88 -11.17
N PHE A 77 4.62 2.60 -11.72
CA PHE A 77 4.13 1.23 -11.91
C PHE A 77 4.47 0.67 -13.29
N LEU A 78 4.72 -0.65 -13.36
CA LEU A 78 4.87 -1.35 -14.62
C LEU A 78 3.49 -1.72 -15.19
N ASP A 79 3.34 -1.73 -16.51
CA ASP A 79 2.09 -2.11 -17.19
C ASP A 79 1.58 -3.50 -16.77
N LYS A 80 2.49 -4.48 -16.60
CA LYS A 80 2.13 -5.82 -16.11
C LYS A 80 1.56 -5.81 -14.70
N GLU A 81 2.07 -4.95 -13.81
CA GLU A 81 1.63 -4.87 -12.41
C GLU A 81 0.23 -4.25 -12.35
N VAL A 82 0.00 -3.19 -13.13
CA VAL A 82 -1.34 -2.59 -13.23
C VAL A 82 -2.35 -3.63 -13.70
N LYS A 83 -2.00 -4.45 -14.71
CA LYS A 83 -2.87 -5.55 -15.16
C LYS A 83 -3.11 -6.60 -14.07
N GLU A 84 -2.06 -7.02 -13.37
CA GLU A 84 -2.16 -7.97 -12.26
C GLU A 84 -3.04 -7.43 -11.12
N PHE A 85 -2.92 -6.14 -10.76
CA PHE A 85 -3.77 -5.50 -9.76
C PHE A 85 -5.24 -5.51 -10.16
N LEU A 86 -5.55 -5.14 -11.41
CA LEU A 86 -6.91 -5.13 -11.93
C LEU A 86 -7.51 -6.54 -12.01
N ASP A 87 -6.68 -7.55 -12.27
CA ASP A 87 -7.10 -8.95 -12.34
C ASP A 87 -7.47 -9.53 -10.97
N ARG A 88 -6.88 -9.01 -9.88
CA ARG A 88 -7.17 -9.43 -8.51
C ARG A 88 -8.52 -8.96 -7.96
N ILE A 89 -9.13 -7.95 -8.57
CA ILE A 89 -10.47 -7.45 -8.20
C ILE A 89 -11.59 -8.10 -9.05
N LYS A 90 -11.26 -9.06 -9.92
CA LYS A 90 -12.26 -9.76 -10.74
C LYS A 90 -13.19 -10.63 -9.87
N ASP A 91 -14.45 -10.70 -10.29
CA ASP A 91 -15.57 -11.44 -9.70
C ASP A 91 -16.12 -10.90 -8.35
N SER A 92 -17.43 -11.06 -8.15
CA SER A 92 -18.07 -10.81 -6.84
C SER A 92 -17.72 -11.96 -5.91
N SER A 93 -17.01 -11.66 -4.83
CA SER A 93 -16.63 -12.61 -3.80
C SER A 93 -17.18 -12.16 -2.44
N GLN A 94 -17.23 -13.08 -1.48
CA GLN A 94 -17.34 -12.67 -0.08
C GLN A 94 -16.10 -11.82 0.28
N ASN A 95 -16.30 -10.80 1.11
CA ASN A 95 -15.26 -9.88 1.63
C ASN A 95 -14.56 -9.02 0.56
N GLU A 96 -15.29 -8.57 -0.47
CA GLU A 96 -14.71 -7.75 -1.54
C GLU A 96 -14.17 -6.40 -1.06
N GLU A 97 -14.72 -5.85 0.03
CA GLU A 97 -14.25 -4.63 0.67
C GLU A 97 -12.85 -4.82 1.26
N GLU A 98 -12.64 -5.94 1.97
CA GLU A 98 -11.36 -6.28 2.59
C GLU A 98 -10.30 -6.56 1.52
N ILE A 99 -10.65 -7.33 0.49
CA ILE A 99 -9.74 -7.62 -0.63
C ILE A 99 -9.32 -6.32 -1.33
N SER A 100 -10.27 -5.42 -1.55
CA SER A 100 -10.01 -4.13 -2.21
C SER A 100 -9.14 -3.22 -1.34
N LEU A 101 -9.42 -3.14 -0.04
CA LEU A 101 -8.66 -2.33 0.91
C LEU A 101 -7.22 -2.85 1.04
N LYS A 102 -7.05 -4.16 1.19
CA LYS A 102 -5.74 -4.79 1.23
C LYS A 102 -4.92 -4.48 -0.02
N LEU A 103 -5.52 -4.64 -1.20
CA LEU A 103 -4.86 -4.35 -2.46
C LEU A 103 -4.48 -2.86 -2.58
N ALA A 104 -5.32 -1.95 -2.11
CA ALA A 104 -5.00 -0.52 -2.11
C ALA A 104 -3.73 -0.22 -1.28
N TYR A 105 -3.60 -0.81 -0.09
CA TYR A 105 -2.39 -0.65 0.74
C TYR A 105 -1.15 -1.27 0.09
N GLU A 106 -1.27 -2.47 -0.49
CA GLU A 106 -0.17 -3.11 -1.22
C GLU A 106 0.32 -2.23 -2.38
N ILE A 107 -0.60 -1.67 -3.18
CA ILE A 107 -0.27 -0.75 -4.27
C ILE A 107 0.41 0.51 -3.74
N PHE A 108 -0.10 1.08 -2.64
CA PHE A 108 0.46 2.28 -2.03
C PHE A 108 1.89 2.06 -1.51
N ASN A 109 2.17 0.90 -0.92
CA ASN A 109 3.51 0.55 -0.46
C ASN A 109 4.49 0.46 -1.62
N VAL A 110 4.09 -0.18 -2.74
CA VAL A 110 4.89 -0.20 -3.97
C VAL A 110 5.15 1.21 -4.49
N PHE A 111 4.10 2.06 -4.52
CA PHE A 111 4.22 3.45 -4.92
C PHE A 111 5.21 4.21 -4.04
N GLN A 112 5.01 4.18 -2.72
CA GLN A 112 5.81 4.92 -1.76
C GLN A 112 7.30 4.53 -1.84
N SER A 113 7.58 3.22 -1.87
CA SER A 113 8.94 2.71 -1.97
C SER A 113 9.67 3.24 -3.21
N ARG A 114 9.04 3.13 -4.38
CA ARG A 114 9.62 3.57 -5.66
C ARG A 114 9.64 5.09 -5.83
N TYR A 115 8.65 5.78 -5.28
CA TYR A 115 8.61 7.24 -5.32
C TYR A 115 9.79 7.80 -4.54
N LYS A 116 10.07 7.26 -3.34
CA LYS A 116 11.21 7.67 -2.53
C LYS A 116 12.54 7.36 -3.22
N GLU A 117 12.71 6.16 -3.77
CA GLU A 117 13.92 5.78 -4.52
C GLU A 117 14.27 6.78 -5.64
N ARG A 118 13.26 7.41 -6.24
CA ARG A 118 13.44 8.30 -7.40
C ARG A 118 13.47 9.77 -7.05
N PHE A 119 12.79 10.19 -6.00
CA PHE A 119 12.47 11.60 -5.75
C PHE A 119 12.71 12.09 -4.32
N ALA A 120 12.99 11.20 -3.35
CA ALA A 120 13.28 11.57 -1.95
C ALA A 120 14.78 11.45 -1.66
#